data_AF-A0AB37I0J1-F1
#
_entry.id   AF-A0AB37I0J1-F1
#
_cell.length_a   1.000
_cell.length_b   1.000
_cell.length_c   1.000
_cell.angle_alpha   90.00
_cell.angle_beta   90.00
_cell.angle_gamma   90.00
#
_symmetry.space_group_name_H-M   'P 1'
#
loop_
_entity.id
_entity.type
_entity.pdbx_description
1 polymer ?
#
loop_
_entity_poly.entity_id
_entity_poly.type
_entity_poly.pdbx_seq_one_letter_code
_entity_poly.pdbx_strand_id
1 'polypeptide(L)'
;MMFSNVDFESTGNNTNTTSKKSDDVDDNNNNSNDDLSDSNNDNESNSSNNEKIDNESDSSSNDNNDDGVSREFKNALKSAQDYQEFMPMSKAGLYDQLTSSAGDQYPEDAAQYAIDNLDADYKENALKSAENYQEFMAMSDKELFDQLTSDAGDQYTQEEAQYAIDNIENHISDEDSDDEDTDDEYDTVTRSNVMDIVEDYEGSILDTDTYTYREPEKRDDGSWGFAFYTKDGELAGSYIVDEDGTVTKYDEDGVEE
;
A
#
# COMPACT_ATOMS: atom_id res chain seq x y z
N MET A 1 -48.82 -34.14 -22.27
CA MET A 1 -48.62 -33.09 -23.30
C MET A 1 -47.19 -32.61 -23.09
N MET A 2 -46.13 -33.08 -23.79
CA MET A 2 -45.82 -32.98 -25.24
C MET A 2 -46.17 -31.57 -25.73
N PHE A 3 -45.24 -30.71 -26.14
CA PHE A 3 -44.30 -30.73 -27.29
C PHE A 3 -43.21 -29.66 -27.05
N SER A 4 -42.07 -29.49 -27.74
CA SER A 4 -41.16 -30.24 -28.62
C SER A 4 -40.05 -29.23 -28.99
N ASN A 5 -38.81 -29.71 -29.16
CA ASN A 5 -37.66 -28.98 -29.71
C ASN A 5 -37.95 -28.27 -31.04
N VAL A 6 -37.21 -27.17 -31.30
CA VAL A 6 -36.64 -26.88 -32.63
C VAL A 6 -35.29 -26.17 -32.47
N ASP A 7 -34.20 -26.86 -32.81
CA ASP A 7 -32.92 -26.29 -33.27
C ASP A 7 -33.08 -25.77 -34.70
N PHE A 8 -32.46 -24.63 -35.07
CA PHE A 8 -32.13 -24.35 -36.46
C PHE A 8 -30.93 -23.39 -36.61
N GLU A 9 -30.11 -23.71 -37.61
CA GLU A 9 -28.73 -23.29 -37.84
C GLU A 9 -28.51 -21.92 -38.51
N SER A 10 -27.27 -21.46 -38.32
CA SER A 10 -26.42 -20.62 -39.18
C SER A 10 -26.74 -20.55 -40.68
N THR A 11 -26.80 -19.32 -41.22
CA THR A 11 -26.25 -18.82 -42.51
C THR A 11 -26.34 -17.27 -42.42
N GLY A 12 -25.49 -16.40 -42.95
CA GLY A 12 -24.59 -16.43 -44.09
C GLY A 12 -24.82 -15.15 -44.91
N ASN A 13 -23.80 -14.27 -44.96
CA ASN A 13 -23.45 -13.29 -46.01
C ASN A 13 -24.34 -12.06 -46.37
N ASN A 14 -23.67 -10.89 -46.24
CA ASN A 14 -23.32 -9.92 -47.29
C ASN A 14 -24.42 -9.08 -47.97
N THR A 15 -24.29 -7.75 -47.94
CA THR A 15 -24.00 -6.93 -49.15
C THR A 15 -23.58 -5.51 -48.78
N ASN A 16 -22.42 -5.16 -49.33
CA ASN A 16 -21.82 -3.84 -49.48
C ASN A 16 -22.48 -3.05 -50.64
N THR A 17 -21.99 -1.82 -50.86
CA THR A 17 -22.00 -0.98 -52.09
C THR A 17 -23.04 0.16 -52.17
N THR A 18 -22.77 1.37 -52.68
CA THR A 18 -21.58 2.18 -53.08
C THR A 18 -22.11 3.52 -53.60
N SER A 19 -21.30 4.59 -53.58
CA SER A 19 -21.15 5.60 -54.66
C SER A 19 -19.98 6.55 -54.25
N LYS A 20 -18.76 6.51 -54.80
CA LYS A 20 -18.20 6.50 -56.18
C LYS A 20 -18.07 7.89 -56.80
N LYS A 21 -16.82 8.33 -57.04
CA LYS A 21 -16.25 8.94 -58.27
C LYS A 21 -14.84 9.52 -57.97
N SER A 22 -13.82 9.51 -58.82
CA SER A 22 -13.62 9.21 -60.26
C SER A 22 -12.10 9.21 -60.53
N ASP A 23 -11.56 8.23 -61.27
CA ASP A 23 -10.90 8.34 -62.62
C ASP A 23 -9.39 8.68 -62.50
N ASP A 24 -8.39 8.18 -63.23
CA ASP A 24 -8.14 7.31 -64.40
C ASP A 24 -6.57 7.10 -64.40
N VAL A 25 -5.92 5.94 -64.60
CA VAL A 25 -5.57 5.19 -65.85
C VAL A 25 -4.04 4.91 -65.92
N ASP A 26 -3.75 3.62 -66.16
CA ASP A 26 -2.68 2.91 -66.90
C ASP A 26 -1.15 3.07 -66.76
N ASP A 27 -0.57 1.86 -66.85
CA ASP A 27 0.59 1.40 -67.65
C ASP A 27 2.03 1.36 -67.08
N ASN A 28 2.44 0.11 -66.81
CA ASN A 28 3.54 -0.65 -67.44
C ASN A 28 4.98 -0.07 -67.59
N ASN A 29 5.92 -0.97 -67.30
CA ASN A 29 7.17 -1.28 -68.04
C ASN A 29 8.51 -0.76 -67.47
N ASN A 30 9.23 -1.67 -66.81
CA ASN A 30 10.55 -2.20 -67.19
C ASN A 30 11.57 -1.24 -67.86
N ASN A 31 12.75 -1.03 -67.23
CA ASN A 31 14.04 -1.56 -67.68
C ASN A 31 15.24 -0.79 -67.09
N SER A 32 16.26 -1.58 -66.76
CA SER A 32 17.68 -1.40 -66.45
C SER A 32 18.43 -0.16 -66.97
N ASN A 33 19.46 0.24 -66.22
CA ASN A 33 20.90 0.19 -66.61
C ASN A 33 21.73 0.86 -65.49
N ASP A 34 22.63 0.11 -64.85
CA ASP A 34 24.09 0.06 -65.11
C ASP A 34 24.85 1.19 -64.38
N ASP A 35 25.78 0.86 -63.48
CA ASP A 35 27.22 0.81 -63.83
C ASP A 35 28.10 0.49 -62.60
N LEU A 36 29.18 -0.25 -62.87
CA LEU A 36 30.07 -0.99 -61.98
C LEU A 36 31.28 -0.18 -61.44
N SER A 37 31.86 -0.66 -60.32
CA SER A 37 33.27 -1.12 -60.21
C SER A 37 33.51 -1.55 -58.74
N ASP A 38 33.68 -2.83 -58.40
CA ASP A 38 34.78 -3.79 -58.66
C ASP A 38 36.07 -3.53 -57.86
N SER A 39 36.25 -4.31 -56.78
CA SER A 39 37.48 -5.10 -56.58
C SER A 39 37.28 -6.13 -55.46
N ASN A 40 37.28 -7.39 -55.89
CA ASN A 40 37.39 -8.61 -55.10
C ASN A 40 38.75 -8.70 -54.37
N ASN A 41 38.81 -9.43 -53.25
CA ASN A 41 39.63 -10.65 -53.21
C ASN A 41 39.25 -11.58 -52.06
N ASP A 42 38.92 -12.81 -52.43
CA ASP A 42 38.69 -13.99 -51.59
C ASP A 42 39.97 -14.47 -50.90
N ASN A 43 39.85 -15.17 -49.77
CA ASN A 43 40.25 -16.59 -49.73
C ASN A 43 39.72 -17.35 -48.51
N GLU A 44 39.31 -18.58 -48.78
CA GLU A 44 38.88 -19.71 -47.95
C GLU A 44 39.84 -20.00 -46.76
N SER A 45 39.53 -20.78 -45.72
CA SER A 45 38.80 -22.06 -45.73
C SER A 45 38.44 -22.54 -44.32
N ASN A 46 37.49 -23.46 -44.30
CA ASN A 46 36.80 -24.13 -43.19
C ASN A 46 37.68 -25.14 -42.41
N SER A 47 37.47 -25.31 -41.09
CA SER A 47 37.39 -26.62 -40.42
C SER A 47 37.28 -26.51 -38.89
N SER A 48 36.11 -26.90 -38.38
CA SER A 48 35.80 -27.62 -37.12
C SER A 48 36.84 -27.65 -36.00
N ASN A 49 36.43 -27.23 -34.79
CA ASN A 49 36.60 -28.01 -33.57
C ASN A 49 35.58 -27.61 -32.49
N ASN A 50 35.03 -28.64 -31.87
CA ASN A 50 33.99 -28.66 -30.85
C ASN A 50 34.68 -28.88 -29.49
N GLU A 51 34.69 -27.87 -28.61
CA GLU A 51 35.07 -28.03 -27.20
C GLU A 51 34.18 -27.17 -26.29
N LYS A 52 33.17 -27.85 -25.72
CA LYS A 52 32.78 -27.88 -24.30
C LYS A 52 33.27 -26.69 -23.45
N ILE A 53 32.39 -25.72 -23.20
CA ILE A 53 32.55 -24.72 -22.13
C ILE A 53 31.87 -25.28 -20.89
N ASP A 54 32.66 -25.91 -20.02
CA ASP A 54 32.26 -26.17 -18.64
C ASP A 54 32.42 -24.83 -17.89
N ASN A 55 31.30 -24.18 -17.55
CA ASN A 55 31.28 -23.04 -16.63
C ASN A 55 31.47 -23.58 -15.20
N GLU A 56 32.73 -23.82 -14.85
CA GLU A 56 33.16 -24.00 -13.47
C GLU A 56 33.26 -22.60 -12.85
N SER A 57 32.22 -22.24 -12.08
CA SER A 57 32.24 -21.06 -11.22
C SER A 57 33.20 -21.34 -10.08
N ASP A 58 34.42 -20.82 -10.23
CA ASP A 58 35.39 -20.71 -9.14
C ASP A 58 35.96 -19.29 -9.11
N SER A 59 36.21 -18.84 -7.89
CA SER A 59 36.93 -17.63 -7.49
C SER A 59 36.10 -16.34 -7.47
N SER A 60 35.96 -15.63 -6.35
CA SER A 60 37.05 -15.30 -5.44
C SER A 60 36.57 -15.07 -4.00
N SER A 61 37.02 -15.94 -3.10
CA SER A 61 37.24 -15.61 -1.71
C SER A 61 38.42 -14.62 -1.64
N ASN A 62 38.16 -13.40 -1.18
CA ASN A 62 39.20 -12.46 -0.79
C ASN A 62 38.95 -12.02 0.65
N ASP A 63 39.67 -12.70 1.53
CA ASP A 63 39.76 -12.48 2.96
C ASP A 63 40.73 -11.32 3.21
N ASN A 64 40.27 -10.23 3.83
CA ASN A 64 41.12 -9.23 4.47
C ASN A 64 40.39 -8.74 5.72
N ASN A 65 40.83 -9.26 6.86
CA ASN A 65 40.24 -9.03 8.17
C ASN A 65 40.42 -7.58 8.64
N ASP A 66 39.29 -6.88 8.73
CA ASP A 66 38.97 -5.96 9.82
C ASP A 66 37.49 -6.23 10.20
N ASP A 67 37.33 -7.06 11.23
CA ASP A 67 36.09 -7.70 11.73
C ASP A 67 35.30 -8.54 10.72
N GLY A 68 35.95 -9.53 10.09
CA GLY A 68 35.42 -10.81 9.56
C GLY A 68 34.22 -10.84 8.59
N VAL A 69 33.56 -9.72 8.34
CA VAL A 69 32.28 -9.60 7.66
C VAL A 69 32.46 -8.71 6.44
N SER A 70 32.12 -9.24 5.26
CA SER A 70 32.24 -8.54 3.98
C SER A 70 31.46 -7.23 3.99
N ARG A 71 31.88 -6.26 3.16
CA ARG A 71 31.18 -4.99 2.98
C ARG A 71 29.70 -5.20 2.64
N GLU A 72 29.40 -6.18 1.78
CA GLU A 72 28.02 -6.50 1.38
C GLU A 72 27.15 -6.92 2.57
N PHE A 73 27.71 -7.67 3.52
CA PHE A 73 27.00 -8.14 4.71
C PHE A 73 26.72 -6.98 5.67
N LYS A 74 27.68 -6.06 5.82
CA LYS A 74 27.51 -4.83 6.62
C LYS A 74 26.45 -3.92 6.00
N ASN A 75 26.45 -3.79 4.67
CA ASN A 75 25.47 -2.99 3.95
C ASN A 75 24.06 -3.60 4.03
N ALA A 76 23.93 -4.92 3.86
CA ALA A 76 22.66 -5.63 3.99
C ALA A 76 22.06 -5.45 5.40
N LEU A 77 22.88 -5.56 6.45
CA LEU A 77 22.42 -5.29 7.82
C LEU A 77 21.94 -3.85 7.99
N LYS A 78 22.65 -2.86 7.41
CA LYS A 78 22.23 -1.47 7.50
C LYS A 78 20.93 -1.22 6.73
N SER A 79 20.80 -1.73 5.50
CA SER A 79 19.53 -1.70 4.76
C SER A 79 18.39 -2.33 5.57
N ALA A 80 18.64 -3.46 6.21
CA ALA A 80 17.65 -4.14 7.04
C ALA A 80 17.16 -3.28 8.22
N GLN A 81 18.08 -2.58 8.89
CA GLN A 81 17.74 -1.63 9.95
C GLN A 81 16.91 -0.47 9.42
N ASP A 82 17.31 0.10 8.29
CA ASP A 82 16.61 1.23 7.68
C ASP A 82 15.18 0.83 7.27
N TYR A 83 14.99 -0.36 6.68
CA TYR A 83 13.65 -0.86 6.39
C TYR A 83 12.79 -0.97 7.64
N GLN A 84 13.29 -1.59 8.72
CA GLN A 84 12.52 -1.74 9.95
C GLN A 84 12.16 -0.40 10.62
N GLU A 85 12.96 0.64 10.42
CA GLU A 85 12.68 1.98 10.95
C GLU A 85 11.54 2.69 10.20
N PHE A 86 11.51 2.60 8.87
CA PHE A 86 10.52 3.33 8.05
C PHE A 86 9.30 2.51 7.64
N MET A 87 9.45 1.19 7.55
CA MET A 87 8.42 0.28 7.08
C MET A 87 8.58 -1.06 7.83
N PRO A 88 7.88 -1.23 8.96
CA PRO A 88 7.95 -2.47 9.73
C PRO A 88 7.61 -3.66 8.84
N MET A 89 8.55 -4.59 8.73
CA MET A 89 8.44 -5.75 7.85
C MET A 89 8.56 -7.04 8.65
N SER A 90 7.86 -8.07 8.16
CA SER A 90 8.10 -9.43 8.63
C SER A 90 9.52 -9.88 8.30
N LYS A 91 9.98 -10.93 8.98
CA LYS A 91 11.28 -11.54 8.72
C LYS A 91 11.38 -12.05 7.27
N ALA A 92 10.31 -12.62 6.73
CA ALA A 92 10.26 -13.13 5.36
C ALA A 92 10.22 -11.99 4.34
N GLY A 93 9.34 -11.01 4.54
CA GLY A 93 9.22 -9.85 3.66
C GLY A 93 10.53 -9.04 3.60
N LEU A 94 11.22 -8.88 4.73
CA LEU A 94 12.51 -8.20 4.76
C LEU A 94 13.59 -8.98 4.00
N TYR A 95 13.64 -10.31 4.16
CA TYR A 95 14.58 -11.15 3.39
C TYR A 95 14.33 -11.04 1.88
N ASP A 96 13.06 -11.10 1.47
CA ASP A 96 12.65 -10.98 0.07
C ASP A 96 12.98 -9.58 -0.46
N GLN A 97 12.78 -8.53 0.33
CA GLN A 97 13.14 -7.16 -0.04
C GLN A 97 14.65 -6.98 -0.27
N LEU A 98 15.48 -7.56 0.61
CA LEU A 98 16.94 -7.50 0.50
C LEU A 98 17.48 -8.27 -0.71
N THR A 99 16.82 -9.36 -1.11
CA THR A 99 17.29 -10.24 -2.19
C THR A 99 16.61 -9.97 -3.54
N SER A 100 15.46 -9.31 -3.54
CA SER A 100 14.64 -9.08 -4.74
C SER A 100 15.39 -8.30 -5.81
N SER A 101 15.18 -8.70 -7.08
CA SER A 101 15.66 -7.97 -8.26
C SER A 101 15.12 -6.54 -8.38
N ALA A 102 14.02 -6.22 -7.71
CA ALA A 102 13.44 -4.87 -7.68
C ALA A 102 13.80 -4.11 -6.38
N GLY A 103 14.40 -4.79 -5.40
CA GLY A 103 14.88 -4.21 -4.14
C GLY A 103 16.40 -4.01 -4.17
N ASP A 104 17.08 -4.51 -3.14
CA ASP A 104 18.51 -4.24 -2.94
C ASP A 104 19.44 -5.22 -3.68
N GLN A 105 18.93 -6.39 -4.10
CA GLN A 105 19.69 -7.40 -4.84
C GLN A 105 20.94 -7.93 -4.10
N TYR A 106 20.94 -7.93 -2.77
CA TYR A 106 22.02 -8.53 -2.00
C TYR A 106 22.06 -10.05 -2.24
N PRO A 107 23.27 -10.65 -2.22
CA PRO A 107 23.42 -12.10 -2.15
C PRO A 107 22.64 -12.70 -0.97
N GLU A 108 22.08 -13.89 -1.17
CA GLU A 108 21.27 -14.59 -0.16
C GLU A 108 21.99 -14.75 1.19
N ASP A 109 23.31 -14.99 1.18
CA ASP A 109 24.11 -15.13 2.39
C ASP A 109 24.29 -13.81 3.15
N ALA A 110 24.40 -12.68 2.44
CA ALA A 110 24.43 -11.35 3.03
C ALA A 110 23.06 -10.94 3.60
N ALA A 111 21.97 -11.24 2.90
CA ALA A 111 20.61 -10.99 3.38
C ALA A 111 20.29 -11.86 4.61
N GLN A 112 20.64 -13.15 4.60
CA GLN A 112 20.46 -14.01 5.76
C GLN A 112 21.28 -13.53 6.95
N TYR A 113 22.53 -13.11 6.72
CA TYR A 113 23.35 -12.49 7.76
C TYR A 113 22.68 -11.25 8.35
N ALA A 114 22.10 -10.37 7.52
CA ALA A 114 21.38 -9.20 8.00
C ALA A 114 20.21 -9.61 8.91
N ILE A 115 19.39 -10.56 8.46
CA ILE A 115 18.23 -11.07 9.21
C ILE A 115 18.65 -11.72 10.55
N ASP A 116 19.76 -12.44 10.59
CA ASP A 116 20.24 -13.12 11.80
C ASP A 116 20.89 -12.17 12.82
N ASN A 117 21.38 -11.02 12.37
CA ASN A 117 22.06 -10.02 13.20
C ASN A 117 21.21 -8.77 13.46
N LEU A 118 19.98 -8.74 12.96
CA LEU A 118 19.02 -7.68 13.20
C LEU A 118 18.30 -7.93 14.52
N ASP A 119 18.38 -6.96 15.42
CA ASP A 119 17.61 -6.95 16.67
C ASP A 119 16.27 -6.27 16.40
N ALA A 120 15.30 -7.05 15.91
CA ALA A 120 13.95 -6.59 15.58
C ALA A 120 12.90 -7.38 16.37
N ASP A 121 11.91 -6.67 16.90
CA ASP A 121 10.72 -7.29 17.47
C ASP A 121 9.65 -7.44 16.38
N TYR A 122 9.60 -8.62 15.77
CA TYR A 122 8.67 -8.89 14.67
C TYR A 122 7.20 -8.92 15.10
N LYS A 123 6.90 -9.09 16.39
CA LYS A 123 5.53 -8.98 16.90
C LYS A 123 5.10 -7.53 16.95
N GLU A 124 6.00 -6.67 17.41
CA GLU A 124 5.81 -5.22 17.40
C GLU A 124 5.69 -4.70 15.97
N ASN A 125 6.52 -5.20 15.05
CA ASN A 125 6.41 -4.84 13.64
C ASN A 125 5.05 -5.23 13.05
N ALA A 126 4.55 -6.44 13.37
CA ALA A 126 3.24 -6.88 12.92
C ALA A 126 2.12 -5.96 13.45
N LEU A 127 2.21 -5.54 14.72
CA LEU A 127 1.28 -4.59 15.33
C LEU A 127 1.28 -3.25 14.57
N LYS A 128 2.45 -2.67 14.33
CA LYS A 128 2.59 -1.44 13.56
C LYS A 128 2.09 -1.56 12.13
N SER A 129 2.38 -2.67 11.43
CA SER A 129 1.82 -2.93 10.10
C SER A 129 0.29 -2.98 10.16
N ALA A 130 -0.26 -3.60 11.20
CA ALA A 130 -1.70 -3.71 11.40
C ALA A 130 -2.37 -2.34 11.63
N GLU A 131 -1.75 -1.48 12.42
CA GLU A 131 -2.18 -0.09 12.68
C GLU A 131 -2.16 0.74 11.40
N ASN A 132 -1.06 0.69 10.65
CA ASN A 132 -0.97 1.35 9.35
C ASN A 132 -2.11 0.92 8.41
N TYR A 133 -2.43 -0.37 8.35
CA TYR A 133 -3.57 -0.82 7.55
C TYR A 133 -4.89 -0.22 8.04
N GLN A 134 -5.14 -0.20 9.35
CA GLN A 134 -6.37 0.38 9.92
C GLN A 134 -6.48 1.89 9.65
N GLU A 135 -5.37 2.63 9.68
CA GLU A 135 -5.34 4.06 9.39
C GLU A 135 -5.81 4.35 7.95
N PHE A 136 -5.32 3.59 6.97
CA PHE A 136 -5.66 3.82 5.56
C PHE A 136 -6.89 3.04 5.08
N MET A 137 -7.24 1.93 5.74
CA MET A 137 -8.31 1.01 5.35
C MET A 137 -9.01 0.42 6.59
N ALA A 138 -10.31 0.65 6.72
CA ALA A 138 -11.11 0.01 7.77
C ALA A 138 -11.31 -1.49 7.49
N MET A 139 -10.34 -2.31 7.91
CA MET A 139 -10.32 -3.76 7.73
C MET A 139 -10.92 -4.46 8.95
N SER A 140 -11.61 -5.58 8.74
CA SER A 140 -11.97 -6.46 9.87
C SER A 140 -10.75 -7.20 10.40
N ASP A 141 -10.76 -7.63 11.66
CA ASP A 141 -9.69 -8.44 12.28
C ASP A 141 -9.28 -9.64 11.42
N LYS A 142 -10.28 -10.28 10.80
CA LYS A 142 -10.05 -11.44 9.95
C LYS A 142 -9.33 -11.06 8.65
N GLU A 143 -9.71 -9.95 8.02
CA GLU A 143 -9.03 -9.46 6.83
C GLU A 143 -7.62 -8.99 7.15
N LEU A 144 -7.43 -8.34 8.30
CA LEU A 144 -6.14 -7.86 8.76
C LEU A 144 -5.19 -9.02 9.08
N PHE A 145 -5.68 -10.04 9.80
CA PHE A 145 -4.92 -11.26 10.04
C PHE A 145 -4.53 -11.97 8.73
N ASP A 146 -5.47 -12.09 7.79
CA ASP A 146 -5.18 -12.67 6.48
C ASP A 146 -4.14 -11.84 5.73
N GLN A 147 -4.21 -10.50 5.78
CA GLN A 147 -3.28 -9.60 5.12
C GLN A 147 -1.86 -9.72 5.68
N LEU A 148 -1.73 -9.71 7.02
CA LEU A 148 -0.44 -9.84 7.70
C LEU A 148 0.22 -11.20 7.40
N THR A 149 -0.55 -12.27 7.25
CA THR A 149 -0.02 -13.64 7.08
C THR A 149 0.08 -14.10 5.62
N SER A 150 -0.53 -13.38 4.68
CA SER A 150 -0.60 -13.78 3.27
C SER A 150 0.78 -13.80 2.60
N ASP A 151 1.01 -14.80 1.76
CA ASP A 151 2.20 -14.90 0.88
C ASP A 151 2.33 -13.69 -0.07
N ALA A 152 1.22 -13.05 -0.41
CA ALA A 152 1.20 -11.86 -1.26
C ALA A 152 1.05 -10.55 -0.45
N GLY A 153 0.93 -10.66 0.87
CA GLY A 153 0.88 -9.54 1.81
C GLY A 153 2.21 -9.43 2.54
N ASP A 154 2.16 -9.40 3.88
CA ASP A 154 3.34 -9.08 4.68
C ASP A 154 4.11 -10.31 5.15
N GLN A 155 3.55 -11.52 5.04
CA GLN A 155 4.22 -12.79 5.38
C GLN A 155 4.70 -12.92 6.84
N TYR A 156 4.03 -12.24 7.78
CA TYR A 156 4.22 -12.49 9.21
C TYR A 156 3.81 -13.92 9.58
N THR A 157 4.41 -14.46 10.65
CA THR A 157 3.96 -15.72 11.22
C THR A 157 2.56 -15.57 11.83
N GLN A 158 1.84 -16.68 11.97
CA GLN A 158 0.51 -16.65 12.58
C GLN A 158 0.56 -16.11 14.01
N GLU A 159 1.63 -16.42 14.75
CA GLU A 159 1.82 -15.95 16.12
C GLU A 159 2.08 -14.44 16.20
N GLU A 160 2.80 -13.85 15.24
CA GLU A 160 3.03 -12.40 15.16
C GLU A 160 1.77 -11.66 14.74
N ALA A 161 1.07 -12.15 13.71
CA ALA A 161 -0.18 -11.56 13.27
C ALA A 161 -1.27 -11.66 14.36
N GLN A 162 -1.37 -12.79 15.07
CA GLN A 162 -2.33 -12.91 16.17
C GLN A 162 -2.00 -11.93 17.29
N TYR A 163 -0.72 -11.74 17.62
CA TYR A 163 -0.31 -10.73 18.58
C TYR A 163 -0.76 -9.32 18.14
N ALA A 164 -0.59 -8.97 16.87
CA ALA A 164 -1.06 -7.70 16.33
C ALA A 164 -2.57 -7.50 16.53
N ILE A 165 -3.40 -8.49 16.13
CA ILE A 165 -4.85 -8.43 16.31
C ILE A 165 -5.26 -8.31 17.79
N ASP A 166 -4.57 -9.02 18.67
CA ASP A 166 -4.88 -9.01 20.11
C ASP A 166 -4.52 -7.66 20.78
N ASN A 167 -3.67 -6.83 20.16
CA ASN A 167 -3.15 -5.60 20.77
C ASN A 167 -3.51 -4.31 20.02
N ILE A 168 -4.03 -4.39 18.79
CA ILE A 168 -4.34 -3.21 17.95
C ILE A 168 -5.37 -2.25 18.57
N GLU A 169 -6.35 -2.76 19.34
CA GLU A 169 -7.33 -1.92 20.03
C GLU A 169 -6.73 -1.09 21.18
N ASN A 170 -5.57 -1.47 21.72
CA ASN A 170 -4.93 -0.74 22.82
C ASN A 170 -4.09 0.45 22.35
N HIS A 171 -3.85 0.61 21.04
CA HIS A 171 -3.00 1.69 20.51
C HIS A 171 -3.77 2.77 19.75
N ILE A 172 -4.97 2.46 19.25
CA ILE A 172 -5.84 3.46 18.58
C ILE A 172 -6.35 4.55 19.55
N SER A 173 -6.24 4.34 20.87
CA SER A 173 -6.65 5.31 21.89
C SER A 173 -5.57 6.29 22.35
N ASP A 174 -4.30 6.14 21.97
CA ASP A 174 -3.20 6.78 22.72
C ASP A 174 -2.08 7.43 21.87
N GLU A 175 -2.14 7.45 20.54
CA GLU A 175 -1.13 8.13 19.71
C GLU A 175 -1.69 9.26 18.84
N ASP A 176 -2.09 10.34 19.51
CA ASP A 176 -1.91 11.70 19.00
C ASP A 176 -1.48 12.61 20.18
N SER A 177 -0.32 12.31 20.75
CA SER A 177 0.44 13.23 21.60
C SER A 177 1.90 12.83 21.54
N ASP A 178 2.65 13.48 20.65
CA ASP A 178 3.94 14.12 20.95
C ASP A 178 4.77 14.24 19.67
N ASP A 179 4.55 15.31 18.90
CA ASP A 179 5.63 15.91 18.13
C ASP A 179 5.75 17.40 18.50
N GLU A 180 6.89 17.75 19.09
CA GLU A 180 7.25 19.13 19.40
C GLU A 180 7.61 19.87 18.10
N ASP A 181 7.06 21.07 17.95
CA ASP A 181 7.44 22.13 16.99
C ASP A 181 7.14 21.88 15.49
N THR A 182 5.87 21.99 15.10
CA THR A 182 5.49 22.56 13.79
C THR A 182 4.35 23.55 13.96
N ASP A 183 4.64 24.82 13.65
CA ASP A 183 3.73 25.97 13.72
C ASP A 183 2.39 25.72 12.99
N ASP A 184 1.29 25.83 13.72
CA ASP A 184 -0.03 26.33 13.27
C ASP A 184 -0.73 25.67 12.04
N GLU A 185 -0.75 24.34 11.92
CA GLU A 185 -1.74 23.67 11.06
C GLU A 185 -2.83 23.04 11.93
N TYR A 186 -3.88 23.82 12.19
CA TYR A 186 -5.07 23.37 12.93
C TYR A 186 -5.58 22.07 12.31
N ASP A 187 -5.55 21.00 13.09
CA ASP A 187 -6.25 19.77 12.74
C ASP A 187 -7.73 20.11 12.60
N THR A 188 -8.22 20.16 11.36
CA THR A 188 -9.52 20.78 11.10
C THR A 188 -10.62 20.01 11.82
N VAL A 189 -11.54 20.71 12.48
CA VAL A 189 -12.70 20.04 13.10
C VAL A 189 -13.57 19.41 12.01
N THR A 190 -13.72 18.09 12.08
CA THR A 190 -14.48 17.24 11.17
C THR A 190 -15.64 16.56 11.90
N ARG A 191 -16.61 16.05 11.14
CA ARG A 191 -17.77 15.38 11.75
C ARG A 191 -17.40 14.21 12.67
N SER A 192 -16.30 13.51 12.37
CA SER A 192 -15.82 12.37 13.13
C SER A 192 -15.21 12.79 14.47
N ASN A 193 -14.37 13.83 14.47
CA ASN A 193 -13.67 14.24 15.70
C ASN A 193 -14.48 15.15 16.63
N VAL A 194 -15.62 15.70 16.19
CA VAL A 194 -16.43 16.61 17.04
C VAL A 194 -16.90 15.94 18.34
N MET A 195 -17.20 14.64 18.34
CA MET A 195 -17.58 13.96 19.57
C MET A 195 -16.36 13.74 20.47
N ASP A 196 -15.24 13.32 19.89
CA ASP A 196 -13.99 13.06 20.61
C ASP A 196 -13.49 14.34 21.29
N ILE A 197 -13.54 15.48 20.58
CA ILE A 197 -13.19 16.80 21.11
C ILE A 197 -14.07 17.17 22.32
N VAL A 198 -15.36 16.81 22.30
CA VAL A 198 -16.25 17.08 23.44
C VAL A 198 -16.02 16.12 24.61
N GLU A 199 -15.67 14.85 24.34
CA GLU A 199 -15.30 13.89 25.39
C GLU A 199 -14.02 14.31 26.13
N ASP A 200 -13.04 14.86 25.39
CA ASP A 200 -11.85 15.47 25.99
C ASP A 200 -12.21 16.68 26.86
N TYR A 201 -13.08 17.57 26.37
CA TYR A 201 -13.57 18.72 27.14
C TYR A 201 -14.28 18.32 28.45
N GLU A 202 -15.10 17.27 28.44
CA GLU A 202 -15.76 16.75 29.64
C GLU A 202 -14.82 15.92 30.53
N GLY A 203 -13.65 15.53 30.03
CA GLY A 203 -12.68 14.66 30.69
C GLY A 203 -13.19 13.23 30.90
N SER A 204 -14.22 12.82 30.14
CA SER A 204 -14.80 11.49 30.17
C SER A 204 -15.69 11.25 28.94
N ILE A 205 -15.86 9.97 28.57
CA ILE A 205 -16.79 9.58 27.51
C ILE A 205 -18.21 10.10 27.76
N LEU A 206 -18.91 10.45 26.69
CA LEU A 206 -20.26 10.98 26.79
C LEU A 206 -21.22 9.96 27.40
N ASP A 207 -22.03 10.39 28.37
CA ASP A 207 -22.99 9.53 29.06
C ASP A 207 -24.19 9.18 28.17
N THR A 208 -23.99 8.14 27.35
CA THR A 208 -25.02 7.60 26.46
C THR A 208 -26.05 6.73 27.19
N ASP A 209 -25.86 6.40 28.48
CA ASP A 209 -26.85 5.69 29.29
C ASP A 209 -27.94 6.66 29.77
N THR A 210 -27.56 7.90 30.08
CA THR A 210 -28.48 8.95 30.54
C THR A 210 -29.01 9.81 29.39
N TYR A 211 -28.18 10.09 28.39
CA TYR A 211 -28.52 11.04 27.32
C TYR A 211 -28.57 10.39 25.94
N THR A 212 -29.16 11.12 25.00
CA THR A 212 -29.16 10.81 23.57
C THR A 212 -28.57 12.00 22.83
N TYR A 213 -27.45 11.79 22.17
CA TYR A 213 -26.74 12.83 21.43
C TYR A 213 -27.19 12.84 19.97
N ARG A 214 -27.43 14.03 19.43
CA ARG A 214 -27.64 14.19 17.99
C ARG A 214 -26.32 14.19 17.26
N GLU A 215 -26.42 13.87 15.97
CA GLU A 215 -25.28 13.92 15.08
C GLU A 215 -24.80 15.38 14.89
N PRO A 216 -23.49 15.64 14.92
CA PRO A 216 -22.95 16.98 14.67
C PRO A 216 -23.31 17.53 13.29
N GLU A 217 -23.67 18.82 13.29
CA GLU A 217 -23.99 19.59 12.10
C GLU A 217 -23.03 20.78 11.97
N LYS A 218 -22.45 20.96 10.78
CA LYS A 218 -21.61 22.12 10.47
C LYS A 218 -22.46 23.36 10.22
N ARG A 219 -22.07 24.47 10.82
CA ARG A 219 -22.74 25.77 10.79
C ARG A 219 -22.13 26.68 9.73
N ASP A 220 -22.83 27.78 9.41
CA ASP A 220 -22.39 28.75 8.39
C ASP A 220 -21.09 29.48 8.77
N ASP A 221 -20.79 29.55 10.07
CA ASP A 221 -19.59 30.16 10.64
C ASP A 221 -18.39 29.19 10.70
N GLY A 222 -18.56 27.95 10.23
CA GLY A 222 -17.51 26.94 10.22
C GLY A 222 -17.50 26.02 11.44
N SER A 223 -18.11 26.45 12.54
CA SER A 223 -18.23 25.65 13.77
C SER A 223 -19.14 24.44 13.57
N TRP A 224 -18.96 23.44 14.40
CA TRP A 224 -19.82 22.27 14.50
C TRP A 224 -20.67 22.37 15.76
N GLY A 225 -21.92 21.89 15.71
CA GLY A 225 -22.74 21.81 16.91
C GLY A 225 -23.66 20.61 16.92
N PHE A 226 -23.98 20.14 18.12
CA PHE A 226 -24.98 19.10 18.35
C PHE A 226 -25.72 19.34 19.67
N ALA A 227 -26.96 18.87 19.71
CA ALA A 227 -27.79 18.90 20.90
C ALA A 227 -27.89 17.51 21.52
N PHE A 228 -28.01 17.44 22.84
CA PHE A 228 -28.26 16.20 23.56
C PHE A 228 -29.53 16.29 24.39
N TYR A 229 -30.18 15.14 24.56
CA TYR A 229 -31.51 15.03 25.11
C TYR A 229 -31.54 13.99 26.23
N THR A 230 -32.40 14.19 27.22
CA THR A 230 -32.74 13.12 28.17
C THR A 230 -33.35 11.92 27.42
N LYS A 231 -33.37 10.73 28.04
CA LYS A 231 -34.05 9.55 27.44
C LYS A 231 -35.54 9.76 27.17
N ASP A 232 -36.16 10.71 27.85
CA ASP A 232 -37.55 11.11 27.63
C ASP A 232 -37.72 12.09 26.46
N GLY A 233 -36.62 12.53 25.84
CA GLY A 233 -36.59 13.39 24.65
C GLY A 233 -36.62 14.89 24.95
N GLU A 234 -36.38 15.30 26.20
CA GLU A 234 -36.27 16.71 26.57
C GLU A 234 -34.85 17.21 26.28
N LEU A 235 -34.72 18.45 25.78
CA LEU A 235 -33.42 19.05 25.51
C LEU A 235 -32.66 19.22 26.83
N ALA A 236 -31.48 18.62 26.94
CA ALA A 236 -30.64 18.73 28.13
C ALA A 236 -29.51 19.75 27.94
N GLY A 237 -29.12 20.01 26.69
CA GLY A 237 -28.13 21.03 26.35
C GLY A 237 -27.62 20.88 24.93
N SER A 238 -26.58 21.63 24.61
CA SER A 238 -25.89 21.54 23.32
C SER A 238 -24.41 21.90 23.44
N TYR A 239 -23.62 21.40 22.50
CA TYR A 239 -22.22 21.77 22.34
C TYR A 239 -22.02 22.50 21.03
N ILE A 240 -21.11 23.48 21.04
CA ILE A 240 -20.53 24.11 19.86
C ILE A 240 -19.02 23.90 19.91
N VAL A 241 -18.44 23.45 18.81
CA VAL A 241 -17.02 23.26 18.62
C VAL A 241 -16.57 24.17 17.48
N ASP A 242 -15.76 25.18 17.79
CA ASP A 242 -15.24 26.13 16.80
C ASP A 242 -14.23 25.47 15.85
N GLU A 243 -13.88 26.13 14.74
CA GLU A 243 -12.94 25.57 13.74
C GLU A 243 -11.54 25.29 14.31
N ASP A 244 -11.19 25.91 15.43
CA ASP A 244 -9.93 25.74 16.16
C ASP A 244 -9.99 24.66 17.26
N GLY A 245 -11.12 23.94 17.38
CA GLY A 245 -11.32 22.90 18.39
C GLY A 245 -11.86 23.40 19.73
N THR A 246 -12.09 24.70 19.91
CA THR A 246 -12.63 25.25 21.15
C THR A 246 -14.06 24.77 21.39
N VAL A 247 -14.31 24.13 22.53
CA VAL A 247 -15.64 23.65 22.93
C VAL A 247 -16.36 24.65 23.82
N THR A 248 -17.61 24.95 23.48
CA THR A 248 -18.54 25.71 24.30
C THR A 248 -19.78 24.86 24.59
N LYS A 249 -20.10 24.68 25.87
CA LYS A 249 -21.27 23.94 26.34
C LYS A 249 -22.40 24.90 26.69
N TYR A 250 -23.62 24.53 26.36
CA TYR A 250 -24.84 25.27 26.68
C TYR A 250 -25.84 24.37 27.40
N ASP A 251 -26.49 24.93 28.41
CA ASP A 251 -27.59 24.30 29.14
C ASP A 251 -28.89 24.21 28.31
N GLU A 252 -29.96 23.71 28.92
CA GLU A 252 -31.29 23.56 28.31
C GLU A 252 -31.93 24.89 27.86
N ASP A 253 -31.53 26.01 28.46
CA ASP A 253 -32.00 27.36 28.16
C ASP A 253 -31.12 28.05 27.09
N GLY A 254 -30.02 27.41 26.68
CA GLY A 254 -29.04 27.95 25.74
C GLY A 254 -28.08 28.95 26.39
N VAL A 255 -27.88 28.87 27.70
CA VAL A 255 -26.89 29.65 28.46
C VAL A 255 -25.59 28.86 28.53
N GLU A 256 -24.47 29.54 28.26
CA GLU A 256 -23.13 28.97 28.36
C GLU A 256 -22.81 28.53 29.80
N GLU A 257 -22.26 27.32 29.97
CA GLU A 257 -21.87 26.73 31.27
C GLU A 257 -20.40 26.99 31.65
#